data_AF-D8S8Z4-F1
#
_entry.id   AF-D8S8Z4-F1
#
_cell.length_a   1.000
_cell.length_b   1.000
_cell.length_c   1.000
_cell.angle_alpha   90.00
_cell.angle_beta   90.00
_cell.angle_gamma   90.00
#
_symmetry.space_group_name_H-M   'P 1'
#
loop_
_entity.id
_entity.type
_entity.pdbx_description
1 polymer ?
#
loop_
_entity_poly.entity_id
_entity_poly.type
_entity_poly.pdbx_seq_one_letter_code
_entity_poly.pdbx_strand_id
1 'polypeptide(L)'
;FLLLQLANGSAIAYDMREIAPAAASKDMYAKKPSSKVDGASSAGVPGELAGLHLAWQHFGRLPWKSLLEPAIKLARDGFVVTPYLEFEIAQSLKGILAHRTLR
;
A
#
# COMPACT_ATOMS: atom_id res chain seq x y z
N PHE A 1 4.82 -8.40 -0.95
CA PHE A 1 5.14 -9.73 -1.51
C PHE A 1 4.02 -10.70 -1.18
N LEU A 2 3.78 -11.70 -2.02
CA LEU A 2 2.86 -12.81 -1.75
C LEU A 2 3.57 -14.14 -2.07
N LEU A 3 3.57 -15.06 -1.12
CA LEU A 3 3.97 -16.45 -1.32
C LEU A 3 2.71 -17.31 -1.39
N LEU A 4 2.49 -17.96 -2.53
CA LEU A 4 1.34 -18.80 -2.79
C LEU A 4 1.79 -20.24 -2.91
N GLN A 5 1.35 -21.10 -1.99
CA GLN A 5 1.47 -22.55 -2.14
C GLN A 5 0.18 -23.10 -2.77
N LEU A 6 0.32 -23.82 -3.87
CA LEU A 6 -0.78 -24.47 -4.56
C LEU A 6 -1.05 -25.86 -3.98
N ALA A 7 -2.26 -26.37 -4.20
CA ALA A 7 -2.67 -27.69 -3.70
C ALA A 7 -1.81 -28.85 -4.23
N ASN A 8 -1.13 -28.68 -5.37
CA ASN A 8 -0.18 -29.65 -5.92
C ASN A 8 1.21 -29.58 -5.27
N GLY A 9 1.40 -28.77 -4.24
CA GLY A 9 2.66 -28.60 -3.52
C GLY A 9 3.64 -27.59 -4.15
N SER A 10 3.37 -27.08 -5.35
CA SER A 10 4.20 -26.03 -5.96
C SER A 10 4.02 -24.68 -5.26
N ALA A 11 5.07 -23.85 -5.30
CA ALA A 11 5.07 -22.52 -4.69
C ALA A 11 5.39 -21.46 -5.74
N ILE A 12 4.71 -20.32 -5.64
CA ILE A 12 4.87 -19.16 -6.51
C ILE A 12 5.10 -17.93 -5.62
N ALA A 13 6.09 -17.12 -5.97
CA ALA A 13 6.35 -15.85 -5.33
C ALA A 13 5.95 -14.70 -6.29
N TYR A 14 5.08 -13.81 -5.81
CA TYR A 14 4.75 -12.56 -6.48
C TYR A 14 5.56 -11.44 -5.83
N ASP A 15 6.52 -10.93 -6.59
CA ASP A 15 7.17 -9.66 -6.29
C ASP A 15 6.26 -8.51 -6.74
N MET A 16 5.79 -7.76 -5.75
CA MET A 16 4.91 -6.60 -5.91
C MET A 16 5.51 -5.39 -5.18
N ARG A 17 6.85 -5.41 -5.02
CA ARG A 17 7.60 -4.33 -4.42
C ARG A 17 7.48 -3.07 -5.27
N GLU A 18 7.51 -1.92 -4.62
CA GLU A 18 7.57 -0.64 -5.31
C GLU A 18 8.83 -0.54 -6.17
N ILE A 19 8.71 0.14 -7.30
CA ILE A 19 9.86 0.47 -8.16
C ILE A 19 10.20 1.96 -8.04
N ALA A 20 11.47 2.30 -8.28
CA ALA A 20 11.88 3.69 -8.36
C ALA A 20 11.10 4.39 -9.50
N PRO A 21 10.52 5.58 -9.27
CA PRO A 21 9.86 6.34 -10.32
C PRO A 21 10.82 6.65 -11.48
N ALA A 22 10.31 6.83 -12.70
CA ALA A 22 11.15 7.10 -13.88
C ALA A 22 12.01 8.36 -13.76
N ALA A 23 11.56 9.34 -12.96
CA ALA A 23 12.30 10.57 -12.68
C ALA A 23 13.32 10.44 -11.52
N ALA A 24 13.44 9.27 -10.90
CA ALA A 24 14.37 9.05 -9.81
C ALA A 24 15.83 9.09 -10.30
N SER A 25 16.71 9.61 -9.46
CA SER A 25 18.14 9.65 -9.73
C SER A 25 18.92 9.39 -8.44
N LYS A 26 20.18 8.98 -8.58
CA LYS A 26 21.06 8.64 -7.45
C LYS A 26 21.11 9.75 -6.39
N ASP A 27 21.12 11.02 -6.83
CA ASP A 27 21.37 12.17 -5.96
C ASP A 27 20.10 12.99 -5.66
N MET A 28 18.90 12.48 -5.95
CA MET A 28 17.63 13.21 -5.81
C MET A 28 17.35 13.74 -4.40
N TYR A 29 18.01 13.18 -3.38
CA TYR A 29 17.90 13.61 -1.97
C TYR A 29 19.12 14.38 -1.44
N ALA A 30 20.18 14.58 -2.23
CA ALA A 30 21.44 15.15 -1.74
C ALA A 30 21.27 16.54 -1.12
N LYS A 31 20.39 17.38 -1.70
CA LYS A 31 20.10 18.74 -1.20
C LYS A 31 19.09 18.76 -0.06
N LYS A 32 18.25 17.74 0.08
CA LYS A 32 17.21 17.65 1.10
C LYS A 32 17.04 16.21 1.59
N PRO A 33 17.95 15.72 2.46
CA PRO A 33 17.94 14.33 2.91
C PRO A 33 16.66 13.91 3.64
N SER A 34 15.91 14.82 4.25
CA SER A 34 14.64 14.50 4.93
C SER A 34 13.53 14.08 3.95
N SER A 35 13.59 14.51 2.69
CA SER A 35 12.59 14.17 1.66
C SER A 35 12.63 12.69 1.20
N LYS A 36 13.61 11.92 1.69
CA LYS A 36 13.66 10.45 1.52
C LYS A 36 12.73 9.71 2.48
N VAL A 37 12.32 10.36 3.57
CA VAL A 37 11.42 9.80 4.58
C VAL A 37 10.04 10.42 4.42
N ASP A 38 9.98 11.75 4.33
CA ASP A 38 8.72 12.49 4.39
C ASP A 38 8.32 13.12 3.05
N GLY A 39 7.02 13.05 2.77
CA GLY A 39 6.38 13.70 1.62
C GLY A 39 6.37 12.85 0.35
N ALA A 40 5.71 13.35 -0.70
CA ALA A 40 5.46 12.55 -1.92
C ALA A 40 6.72 12.02 -2.61
N SER A 41 7.86 12.69 -2.47
CA SER A 41 9.12 12.24 -3.07
C SER A 41 9.65 10.96 -2.45
N SER A 42 9.29 10.61 -1.21
CA SER A 42 9.76 9.37 -0.56
C SER A 42 9.05 8.11 -1.07
N ALA A 43 7.98 8.26 -1.86
CA ALA A 43 7.20 7.14 -2.37
C ALA A 43 7.82 6.53 -3.64
N GLY A 44 7.93 5.20 -3.67
CA GLY A 44 8.09 4.43 -4.91
C GLY A 44 6.75 4.27 -5.66
N VAL A 45 6.79 3.76 -6.88
CA VAL A 45 5.56 3.44 -7.63
C VAL A 45 4.88 2.23 -6.96
N PRO A 46 3.67 2.35 -6.41
CA PRO A 46 3.04 1.27 -5.65
C PRO A 46 2.73 0.04 -6.51
N GLY A 47 3.20 -1.14 -6.09
CA GLY A 47 3.03 -2.40 -6.83
C GLY A 47 1.95 -3.34 -6.32
N GLU A 48 1.45 -3.13 -5.09
CA GLU A 48 0.62 -4.11 -4.37
C GLU A 48 -0.67 -4.47 -5.12
N LEU A 49 -1.46 -3.48 -5.56
CA LEU A 49 -2.72 -3.74 -6.28
C LEU A 49 -2.49 -4.46 -7.62
N ALA A 50 -1.42 -4.11 -8.33
CA ALA A 50 -1.05 -4.78 -9.58
C ALA A 50 -0.65 -6.23 -9.32
N GLY A 51 0.14 -6.49 -8.28
CA GLY A 51 0.55 -7.84 -7.89
C GLY A 51 -0.62 -8.72 -7.42
N LEU A 52 -1.52 -8.17 -6.60
CA LEU A 52 -2.72 -8.88 -6.15
C LEU A 52 -3.67 -9.18 -7.32
N HIS A 53 -3.84 -8.22 -8.24
CA HIS A 53 -4.66 -8.43 -9.44
C HIS A 53 -4.05 -9.49 -10.36
N LEU A 54 -2.72 -9.52 -10.55
CA LEU A 54 -2.04 -10.55 -11.33
C LEU A 54 -2.20 -11.94 -10.70
N ALA A 55 -2.06 -12.05 -9.38
CA ALA A 55 -2.31 -13.30 -8.65
C ALA A 55 -3.77 -13.77 -8.82
N TRP A 56 -4.72 -12.83 -8.77
CA TRP A 56 -6.13 -13.10 -9.05
C TRP A 56 -6.38 -13.51 -10.51
N GLN A 57 -5.70 -12.92 -11.50
CA GLN A 57 -5.82 -13.35 -12.90
C GLN A 57 -5.35 -14.80 -13.11
N HIS A 58 -4.31 -15.23 -12.38
CA HIS A 58 -3.79 -16.59 -12.50
C HIS A 58 -4.64 -17.64 -11.75
N PHE A 59 -5.11 -17.32 -10.53
CA PHE A 59 -5.68 -18.30 -9.61
C PHE A 59 -7.01 -17.90 -8.96
N GLY A 60 -7.52 -16.71 -9.26
CA GLY A 60 -8.78 -16.19 -8.73
C GLY A 60 -9.97 -17.02 -9.17
N ARG A 61 -10.94 -17.18 -8.25
CA ARG A 61 -12.19 -17.92 -8.50
C ARG A 61 -13.43 -17.05 -8.39
N LEU A 62 -13.39 -16.06 -7.51
CA LEU A 62 -14.47 -15.10 -7.34
C LEU A 62 -14.24 -13.88 -8.24
N PRO A 63 -15.29 -13.20 -8.71
CA PRO A 63 -15.14 -11.96 -9.48
C PRO A 63 -14.33 -10.93 -8.70
N TRP A 64 -13.34 -10.29 -9.35
CA TRP A 64 -12.44 -9.30 -8.73
C TRP A 64 -13.20 -8.21 -7.99
N LYS A 65 -14.23 -7.65 -8.64
CA LYS A 65 -15.07 -6.61 -8.06
C LYS A 65 -15.65 -7.02 -6.71
N SER A 66 -16.21 -8.22 -6.62
CA SER A 66 -16.86 -8.72 -5.40
C SER A 66 -15.89 -8.85 -4.23
N LEU A 67 -14.60 -9.09 -4.49
CA LEU A 67 -13.57 -9.15 -3.46
C LEU A 67 -13.28 -7.78 -2.82
N LEU A 68 -13.51 -6.69 -3.57
CA LEU A 68 -13.25 -5.32 -3.11
C LEU A 68 -14.44 -4.69 -2.39
N GLU A 69 -15.67 -5.18 -2.62
CA GLU A 69 -16.89 -4.63 -2.03
C GLU A 69 -16.83 -4.44 -0.50
N PRO A 70 -16.29 -5.39 0.30
CA PRO A 70 -16.18 -5.18 1.75
C PRO A 70 -15.29 -3.98 2.12
N ALA A 71 -14.15 -3.82 1.44
CA ALA A 71 -13.24 -2.70 1.68
C ALA A 71 -13.85 -1.37 1.25
N ILE A 72 -14.55 -1.35 0.11
CA ILE A 72 -15.27 -0.17 -0.38
C ILE A 72 -16.35 0.25 0.63
N LYS A 73 -17.11 -0.71 1.17
CA LYS A 73 -18.14 -0.44 2.17
C LYS A 73 -17.54 0.18 3.43
N LEU A 74 -16.49 -0.42 3.99
CA LEU A 74 -15.81 0.11 5.19
C LEU A 74 -15.25 1.52 4.97
N ALA A 75 -14.71 1.80 3.78
CA ALA A 75 -14.17 3.12 3.46
C ALA A 75 -15.25 4.19 3.26
N ARG A 76 -16.43 3.82 2.75
CA ARG A 76 -17.55 4.76 2.52
C ARG A 76 -18.42 4.98 3.75
N ASP A 77 -18.80 3.89 4.41
CA ASP A 77 -19.75 3.90 5.51
C ASP A 77 -19.04 4.18 6.85
N GLY A 78 -17.71 4.00 6.88
CA GLY A 78 -16.91 4.10 8.09
C GLY A 78 -16.95 2.83 8.95
N PHE A 79 -16.15 2.84 10.02
CA PHE A 79 -16.11 1.78 11.03
C PHE A 79 -15.72 2.36 12.39
N VAL A 80 -16.03 1.64 13.47
CA VAL A 80 -15.67 2.07 14.83
C VAL A 80 -14.16 1.92 15.04
N VAL A 81 -13.50 3.01 15.41
CA VAL A 81 -12.07 3.03 15.72
C VAL A 81 -11.80 2.22 16.98
N THR A 82 -10.84 1.30 16.90
CA THR A 82 -10.39 0.51 18.05
C THR A 82 -9.34 1.27 18.85
N PRO A 83 -9.14 0.95 20.15
CA PRO A 83 -8.14 1.65 20.98
C PRO A 83 -6.72 1.63 20.40
N TYR A 84 -6.36 0.56 19.68
CA TYR A 84 -5.05 0.49 19.02
C TYR A 84 -4.94 1.50 17.86
N LEU A 85 -5.95 1.58 16.99
CA LEU A 85 -5.95 2.56 15.90
C LEU A 85 -6.01 4.00 16.43
N GLU A 86 -6.77 4.26 17.49
CA GLU A 86 -6.78 5.55 18.17
C GLU A 86 -5.37 5.95 18.64
N PHE A 87 -4.67 5.02 19.32
CA PHE A 87 -3.30 5.24 19.78
C PHE A 87 -2.36 5.59 18.63
N GLU A 88 -2.38 4.83 17.52
CA GLU A 88 -1.53 5.08 16.35
C GLU A 88 -1.83 6.43 15.67
N ILE A 89 -3.11 6.81 15.56
CA ILE A 89 -3.52 8.12 15.06
C ILE A 89 -2.98 9.23 15.97
N ALA A 90 -3.08 9.07 17.30
CA ALA A 90 -2.58 10.04 18.25
C ALA A 90 -1.05 10.22 18.15
N GLN A 91 -0.30 9.13 17.97
CA GLN A 91 1.16 9.19 17.74
C GLN A 91 1.51 9.91 16.42
N SER A 92 0.69 9.74 15.39
CA SER A 92 0.91 10.32 14.06
C SER A 92 0.33 11.72 13.88
N LEU A 93 -0.42 12.24 14.86
CA LEU A 93 -1.26 13.43 14.73
C LEU A 93 -0.49 14.66 14.24
N LYS A 94 0.73 14.89 14.76
CA LYS A 94 1.58 16.00 14.33
C LYS A 94 1.90 15.94 12.84
N GLY A 95 2.19 14.75 12.31
CA GLY A 95 2.50 14.53 10.90
C GLY A 95 1.27 14.67 10.01
N ILE A 96 0.15 14.06 10.42
CA ILE A 96 -1.15 14.19 9.73
C ILE A 96 -1.53 15.65 9.60
N LEU A 97 -1.48 16.40 10.71
CA LEU A 97 -1.77 17.81 10.70
C LEU A 97 -0.71 18.60 9.91
N ALA A 98 0.54 18.18 9.76
CA ALA A 98 1.49 18.94 8.93
C ALA A 98 1.11 18.95 7.43
N HIS A 99 0.27 18.03 6.96
CA HIS A 99 -0.06 17.86 5.54
C HIS A 99 -1.54 18.12 5.23
N ARG A 100 -1.83 19.12 4.39
CA ARG A 100 -3.20 19.50 4.01
C ARG A 100 -4.01 18.35 3.39
N THR A 101 -3.37 17.44 2.67
CA THR A 101 -4.04 16.31 2.00
C THR A 101 -4.42 15.17 2.95
N LEU A 102 -3.90 15.18 4.18
CA LEU A 102 -4.19 14.17 5.21
C LEU A 102 -5.18 14.69 6.27
N ARG A 103 -5.61 15.96 6.16
CA ARG A 103 -6.61 16.58 7.03
C ARG A 103 -7.99 16.57 6.39
#